data_AF-A0A352EEQ1-F1
#
_entry.id   AF-A0A352EEQ1-F1
#
_cell.length_a   1.000
_cell.length_b   1.000
_cell.length_c   1.000
_cell.angle_alpha   90.00
_cell.angle_beta   90.00
_cell.angle_gamma   90.00
#
_symmetry.space_group_name_H-M   'P 1'
#
loop_
_entity.id
_entity.type
_entity.pdbx_description
1 polymer ?
#
loop_
_entity_poly.entity_id
_entity_poly.type
_entity_poly.pdbx_seq_one_letter_code
_entity_poly.pdbx_strand_id
1 'polypeptide(L)'
;MPMKKFTLFVFALLISSSAFAQRYTTPIFSASDVVKSSNVAYGVNFNPYIDSALLGGTNIQPLYADFYMPSPAVDTVTNRPVVIVWHTGSFLPKGVNGSALGTKEDSAVVEMCTRFARMGYVSIAASYRLGWLANSTNLDLRRGTNLLAVYYSIQDAKSLVRYLNLTQVGAGNPYGINASNTIMVGQGSGGYLTFAYATIDKHSEVAGPSKFAYQDTIGMFGQPVSIGDPYIDTAFAGGIDGFGGAVTVTGVTASGLPTMDYSATGRNYENHAGMPDDVLMVINMGGAMGDGAWLEAGDIPMLSIHSKYDFFAPYDTGMVYVPIGQNFFPVVSVSGSYAAIKSANALGNNDIFLNENYTDQVWVDQQSTNPSNEECLYTIEIPPASATQPWVINTSPWNWYDANDPMAGQDPSNPNVKATSMAWIDTVMTFIVPRMATVLQAEGVAAGIQEVTLELSIYPNPASGLLHIES
;
A
#
# COMPACT_ATOMS: atom_id res chain seq x y z
N MET A 1 -42.35 -3.14 -43.14
CA MET A 1 -41.56 -2.05 -42.50
C MET A 1 -41.25 -2.22 -41.00
N PRO A 2 -41.96 -3.02 -40.15
CA PRO A 2 -41.59 -3.13 -38.73
C PRO A 2 -40.41 -4.08 -38.44
N MET A 3 -40.21 -5.14 -39.23
CA MET A 3 -39.10 -6.11 -39.01
C MET A 3 -37.70 -5.50 -39.18
N LYS A 4 -37.49 -4.57 -40.12
CA LYS A 4 -36.16 -3.98 -40.37
C LYS A 4 -35.67 -3.10 -39.21
N LYS A 5 -36.59 -2.42 -38.51
CA LYS A 5 -36.26 -1.65 -37.30
C LYS A 5 -35.99 -2.57 -36.10
N PHE A 6 -36.69 -3.70 -36.02
CA PHE A 6 -36.50 -4.70 -34.97
C PHE A 6 -35.13 -5.39 -35.05
N THR A 7 -34.68 -5.78 -36.25
CA THR A 7 -33.36 -6.43 -36.43
C THR A 7 -32.18 -5.49 -36.14
N LEU A 8 -32.28 -4.21 -36.52
CA LEU A 8 -31.26 -3.20 -36.22
C LEU A 8 -31.16 -2.92 -34.71
N PHE A 9 -32.30 -2.91 -34.01
CA PHE A 9 -32.36 -2.73 -32.55
C PHE A 9 -31.81 -3.95 -31.82
N VAL A 10 -32.05 -5.17 -32.31
CA VAL A 10 -31.49 -6.42 -31.75
C VAL A 10 -29.98 -6.49 -31.96
N PHE A 11 -29.44 -6.06 -33.11
CA PHE A 11 -27.99 -5.99 -33.33
C PHE A 11 -27.31 -4.92 -32.46
N ALA A 12 -27.90 -3.73 -32.32
CA ALA A 12 -27.42 -2.72 -31.39
C ALA A 12 -27.46 -3.21 -29.93
N LEU A 13 -28.52 -3.94 -29.53
CA LEU A 13 -28.60 -4.56 -28.20
C LEU A 13 -27.54 -5.65 -27.99
N LEU A 14 -27.27 -6.49 -28.99
CA LEU A 14 -26.26 -7.56 -28.91
C LEU A 14 -24.83 -7.02 -28.82
N ILE A 15 -24.55 -5.87 -29.43
CA ILE A 15 -23.25 -5.18 -29.32
C ILE A 15 -23.15 -4.45 -27.96
N SER A 16 -24.25 -3.88 -27.45
CA SER A 16 -24.27 -3.20 -26.14
C SER A 16 -24.33 -4.11 -24.91
N SER A 17 -24.60 -5.42 -25.09
CA SER A 17 -24.78 -6.38 -23.99
C SER A 17 -23.57 -7.26 -23.70
N SER A 18 -22.47 -7.09 -24.44
CA SER A 18 -21.17 -7.64 -24.07
C SER A 18 -20.40 -6.59 -23.28
N ALA A 19 -20.63 -6.54 -21.97
CA ALA A 19 -19.65 -5.95 -21.07
C ALA A 19 -18.38 -6.82 -21.16
N PHE A 20 -17.47 -6.45 -22.08
CA PHE A 20 -16.19 -7.13 -22.19
C PHE A 20 -15.47 -6.94 -20.85
N ALA A 21 -15.18 -8.05 -20.17
CA ALA A 21 -14.34 -8.01 -18.99
C ALA A 21 -12.99 -7.42 -19.41
N GLN A 22 -12.65 -6.28 -18.83
CA GLN A 22 -11.46 -5.51 -19.14
C GLN A 22 -10.34 -5.87 -18.18
N ARG A 23 -9.17 -6.16 -18.75
CA ARG A 23 -7.96 -6.38 -18.00
C ARG A 23 -7.66 -5.14 -17.16
N TYR A 24 -7.15 -5.38 -15.96
CA TYR A 24 -6.76 -4.38 -14.96
C TYR A 24 -7.91 -3.59 -14.29
N THR A 25 -9.15 -3.71 -14.76
CA THR A 25 -10.32 -3.06 -14.14
C THR A 25 -11.39 -4.03 -13.65
N THR A 26 -11.52 -5.20 -14.26
CA THR A 26 -12.51 -6.20 -13.87
C THR A 26 -11.89 -7.60 -13.80
N PRO A 27 -12.42 -8.53 -12.98
CA PRO A 27 -11.92 -9.89 -12.95
C PRO A 27 -12.11 -10.59 -14.31
N ILE A 28 -11.02 -10.98 -14.96
CA ILE A 28 -11.01 -11.77 -16.19
C ILE A 28 -10.57 -13.22 -15.96
N PHE A 29 -9.98 -13.50 -14.79
CA PHE A 29 -9.59 -14.84 -14.35
C PHE A 29 -10.44 -15.28 -13.15
N SER A 30 -10.64 -16.60 -13.05
CA SER A 30 -11.25 -17.22 -11.88
C SER A 30 -10.29 -17.27 -10.69
N ALA A 31 -10.80 -17.52 -9.49
CA ALA A 31 -9.91 -17.70 -8.33
C ALA A 31 -8.99 -18.93 -8.47
N SER A 32 -9.42 -19.98 -9.17
CA SER A 32 -8.62 -21.17 -9.45
C SER A 32 -7.48 -20.94 -10.44
N ASP A 33 -7.53 -19.85 -11.20
CA ASP A 33 -6.46 -19.48 -12.14
C ASP A 33 -5.30 -18.74 -11.44
N VAL A 34 -5.47 -18.30 -10.20
CA VAL A 34 -4.44 -17.59 -9.45
C VAL A 34 -3.45 -18.58 -8.85
N VAL A 35 -2.16 -18.38 -9.14
CA VAL A 35 -1.06 -19.11 -8.51
C VAL A 35 -0.36 -18.23 -7.48
N LYS A 36 0.08 -18.84 -6.38
CA LYS A 36 0.80 -18.17 -5.29
C LYS A 36 2.24 -18.69 -5.20
N SER A 37 3.21 -17.78 -5.20
CA SER A 37 4.60 -18.07 -4.77
C SER A 37 4.82 -17.47 -3.39
N SER A 38 4.90 -18.33 -2.37
CA SER A 38 5.00 -17.90 -0.98
C SER A 38 6.44 -17.69 -0.52
N ASN A 39 6.64 -16.74 0.40
CA ASN A 39 7.89 -16.45 1.09
C ASN A 39 9.07 -16.25 0.13
N VAL A 40 8.84 -15.52 -0.96
CA VAL A 40 9.90 -15.04 -1.84
C VAL A 40 10.73 -14.03 -1.06
N ALA A 41 12.00 -14.35 -0.82
CA ALA A 41 12.93 -13.42 -0.19
C ALA A 41 13.29 -12.32 -1.18
N TYR A 42 12.89 -11.07 -0.89
CA TYR A 42 13.20 -9.93 -1.75
C TYR A 42 14.36 -9.09 -1.22
N GLY A 43 14.86 -9.37 -0.02
CA GLY A 43 15.99 -8.65 0.58
C GLY A 43 16.35 -9.18 1.95
N VAL A 44 17.38 -8.60 2.56
CA VAL A 44 17.76 -8.83 3.97
C VAL A 44 18.11 -7.50 4.60
N ASN A 45 17.79 -7.29 5.89
CA ASN A 45 18.28 -6.11 6.60
C ASN A 45 18.31 -6.32 8.12
N PHE A 46 19.05 -5.48 8.83
CA PHE A 46 19.14 -5.52 10.29
C PHE A 46 17.87 -5.00 10.96
N ASN A 47 17.44 -5.71 11.99
CA ASN A 47 16.27 -5.35 12.77
C ASN A 47 16.64 -5.08 14.24
N PRO A 48 16.58 -3.83 14.73
CA PRO A 48 17.10 -3.44 16.05
C PRO A 48 16.23 -3.80 17.26
N TYR A 49 14.91 -3.93 17.09
CA TYR A 49 13.97 -3.94 18.22
C TYR A 49 13.00 -5.12 18.15
N ILE A 50 13.58 -6.31 18.03
CA ILE A 50 12.86 -7.57 18.04
C ILE A 50 13.33 -8.44 19.21
N ASP A 51 12.37 -8.97 19.96
CA ASP A 51 12.59 -9.93 21.04
C ASP A 51 13.20 -11.22 20.49
N SER A 52 14.19 -11.81 21.17
CA SER A 52 14.82 -13.06 20.74
C SER A 52 13.87 -14.24 20.48
N ALA A 53 12.73 -14.29 21.18
CA ALA A 53 11.70 -15.31 20.99
C ALA A 53 10.84 -15.07 19.74
N LEU A 54 10.88 -13.87 19.17
CA LEU A 54 10.15 -13.46 17.98
C LEU A 54 11.13 -13.24 16.83
N LEU A 55 10.90 -13.82 15.65
CA LEU A 55 11.70 -13.56 14.44
C LEU A 55 13.24 -13.70 14.59
N GLY A 56 13.73 -14.35 15.66
CA GLY A 56 15.17 -14.56 15.89
C GLY A 56 15.93 -13.39 16.52
N GLY A 57 15.22 -12.39 17.07
CA GLY A 57 15.86 -11.30 17.82
C GLY A 57 16.52 -10.21 16.98
N THR A 58 17.36 -9.40 17.63
CA THR A 58 18.09 -8.30 17.02
C THR A 58 19.22 -8.82 16.14
N ASN A 59 18.99 -8.95 14.83
CA ASN A 59 19.94 -9.46 13.85
C ASN A 59 19.54 -9.07 12.41
N ILE A 60 20.35 -9.45 11.42
CA ILE A 60 19.96 -9.43 10.00
C ILE A 60 18.88 -10.49 9.77
N GLN A 61 17.75 -10.06 9.23
CA GLN A 61 16.59 -10.88 8.94
C GLN A 61 16.22 -10.78 7.45
N PRO A 62 15.73 -11.88 6.85
CA PRO A 62 15.17 -11.84 5.50
C PRO A 62 13.84 -11.11 5.47
N LEU A 63 13.62 -10.41 4.37
CA LEU A 63 12.37 -9.74 4.03
C LEU A 63 11.63 -10.59 3.00
N TYR A 64 10.37 -10.90 3.29
CA TYR A 64 9.57 -11.83 2.50
C TYR A 64 8.34 -11.18 1.91
N ALA A 65 7.95 -11.67 0.74
CA ALA A 65 6.69 -11.36 0.10
C ALA A 65 6.06 -12.61 -0.53
N ASP A 66 4.74 -12.58 -0.66
CA ASP A 66 3.95 -13.58 -1.37
C ASP A 66 3.43 -12.99 -2.68
N PHE A 67 3.71 -13.65 -3.80
CA PHE A 67 3.31 -13.21 -5.13
C PHE A 67 2.05 -13.96 -5.57
N TYR A 68 1.05 -13.23 -6.04
CA TYR A 68 -0.21 -13.72 -6.57
C TYR A 68 -0.32 -13.28 -8.02
N MET A 69 -0.47 -14.22 -8.95
CA MET A 69 -0.54 -13.92 -10.38
C MET A 69 -1.45 -14.89 -11.11
N PRO A 70 -2.06 -14.49 -12.25
CA PRO A 70 -2.65 -15.45 -13.17
C PRO A 70 -1.65 -16.53 -13.55
N SER A 71 -2.09 -17.79 -13.58
CA SER A 71 -1.27 -18.91 -14.02
C SER A 71 -0.76 -18.66 -15.44
N PRO A 72 0.55 -18.88 -15.71
CA PRO A 72 1.08 -18.81 -17.08
C PRO A 72 0.40 -19.77 -18.06
N ALA A 73 -0.34 -20.77 -17.56
CA ALA A 73 -1.12 -21.68 -18.39
C ALA A 73 -2.36 -21.03 -19.03
N VAL A 74 -2.89 -19.95 -18.43
CA VAL A 74 -4.11 -19.26 -18.91
C VAL A 74 -3.87 -17.79 -19.24
N ASP A 75 -2.73 -17.22 -18.83
CA ASP A 75 -2.35 -15.85 -19.16
C ASP A 75 -0.93 -15.79 -19.74
N THR A 76 -0.85 -15.42 -21.02
CA THR A 76 0.42 -15.36 -21.78
C THR A 76 1.05 -13.97 -21.79
N VAL A 77 0.44 -12.96 -21.14
CA VAL A 77 1.02 -11.62 -21.01
C VAL A 77 2.32 -11.70 -20.21
N THR A 78 3.36 -10.97 -20.60
CA THR A 78 4.68 -11.01 -19.95
C THR A 78 5.16 -9.66 -19.41
N ASN A 79 4.36 -8.61 -19.54
CA ASN A 79 4.65 -7.26 -19.09
C ASN A 79 3.51 -6.73 -18.21
N ARG A 80 3.11 -7.50 -17.19
CA ARG A 80 1.98 -7.14 -16.31
C ARG A 80 2.38 -6.02 -15.32
N PRO A 81 1.54 -5.00 -15.10
CA PRO A 81 1.69 -4.10 -13.97
C PRO A 81 1.68 -4.84 -12.63
N VAL A 82 2.34 -4.23 -11.64
CA VAL A 82 2.51 -4.79 -10.31
C VAL A 82 1.69 -4.01 -9.29
N VAL A 83 1.04 -4.70 -8.36
CA VAL A 83 0.37 -4.06 -7.20
C VAL A 83 0.94 -4.64 -5.91
N ILE A 84 1.72 -3.85 -5.18
CA ILE A 84 2.25 -4.25 -3.88
C ILE A 84 1.24 -3.85 -2.80
N VAL A 85 0.86 -4.79 -1.94
CA VAL A 85 -0.07 -4.57 -0.82
C VAL A 85 0.68 -4.76 0.50
N TRP A 86 0.77 -3.68 1.28
CA TRP A 86 1.44 -3.63 2.58
C TRP A 86 0.46 -3.76 3.73
N HIS A 87 0.76 -4.67 4.66
CA HIS A 87 -0.09 -4.96 5.80
C HIS A 87 -0.03 -3.89 6.90
N THR A 88 -1.01 -3.93 7.81
CA THR A 88 -1.05 -3.10 9.02
C THR A 88 -0.14 -3.66 10.12
N GLY A 89 -0.31 -3.21 11.36
CA GLY A 89 0.32 -3.80 12.55
C GLY A 89 1.25 -2.87 13.30
N SER A 90 1.20 -1.56 13.05
CA SER A 90 1.97 -0.55 13.79
C SER A 90 3.48 -0.77 13.74
N PHE A 91 3.97 -1.39 12.66
CA PHE A 91 5.36 -1.82 12.52
C PHE A 91 5.82 -2.75 13.65
N LEU A 92 4.91 -3.51 14.27
CA LEU A 92 5.19 -4.46 15.33
C LEU A 92 4.76 -5.87 14.88
N PRO A 93 5.40 -6.93 15.41
CA PRO A 93 4.91 -8.28 15.21
C PRO A 93 3.44 -8.45 15.64
N LYS A 94 2.70 -9.29 14.91
CA LYS A 94 1.35 -9.73 15.29
C LYS A 94 1.32 -10.21 16.75
N GLY A 95 0.30 -9.82 17.49
CA GLY A 95 0.14 -10.08 18.92
C GLY A 95 0.93 -9.15 19.84
N VAL A 96 2.06 -8.58 19.40
CA VAL A 96 2.72 -7.47 20.12
C VAL A 96 2.01 -6.15 19.83
N ASN A 97 1.53 -6.00 18.60
CA ASN A 97 0.72 -4.87 18.12
C ASN A 97 -0.69 -4.80 18.72
N GLY A 98 -1.07 -5.72 19.61
CA GLY A 98 -2.40 -5.77 20.21
C GLY A 98 -3.51 -6.28 19.29
N SER A 99 -3.18 -6.97 18.18
CA SER A 99 -4.17 -7.46 17.21
C SER A 99 -3.82 -8.85 16.67
N ALA A 100 -4.84 -9.55 16.16
CA ALA A 100 -4.67 -10.78 15.36
C ALA A 100 -4.28 -10.52 13.90
N LEU A 101 -4.15 -9.25 13.52
CA LEU A 101 -3.65 -8.80 12.22
C LEU A 101 -2.21 -8.30 12.36
N GLY A 102 -1.59 -7.92 11.26
CA GLY A 102 -0.25 -7.36 11.20
C GLY A 102 0.73 -8.16 10.36
N THR A 103 0.24 -8.89 9.36
CA THR A 103 1.06 -9.77 8.52
C THR A 103 0.65 -9.69 7.06
N LYS A 104 1.54 -10.09 6.14
CA LYS A 104 1.20 -10.27 4.71
C LYS A 104 0.10 -11.31 4.45
N GLU A 105 -0.24 -12.11 5.46
CA GLU A 105 -1.30 -13.13 5.41
C GLU A 105 -2.65 -12.63 5.95
N ASP A 106 -2.72 -11.37 6.37
CA ASP A 106 -3.96 -10.75 6.82
C ASP A 106 -5.04 -10.87 5.74
N SER A 107 -6.27 -11.17 6.16
CA SER A 107 -7.31 -11.60 5.24
C SER A 107 -7.63 -10.57 4.16
N ALA A 108 -7.63 -9.28 4.51
CA ALA A 108 -7.86 -8.19 3.56
C ALA A 108 -6.71 -8.08 2.53
N VAL A 109 -5.46 -8.24 2.97
CA VAL A 109 -4.27 -8.23 2.10
C VAL A 109 -4.36 -9.37 1.08
N VAL A 110 -4.64 -10.59 1.55
CA VAL A 110 -4.77 -11.78 0.69
C VAL A 110 -5.92 -11.63 -0.31
N GLU A 111 -7.06 -11.12 0.14
CA GLU A 111 -8.23 -10.90 -0.72
C GLU A 111 -7.95 -9.85 -1.80
N MET A 112 -7.40 -8.69 -1.43
CA MET A 112 -7.04 -7.66 -2.41
C MET A 112 -6.01 -8.18 -3.42
N CYS A 113 -4.96 -8.86 -2.96
CA CYS A 113 -3.98 -9.48 -3.87
C CYS A 113 -4.66 -10.47 -4.82
N THR A 114 -5.53 -11.34 -4.31
CA THR A 114 -6.27 -12.31 -5.15
C THR A 114 -7.15 -11.61 -6.18
N ARG A 115 -7.82 -10.51 -5.82
CA ARG A 115 -8.66 -9.73 -6.76
C ARG A 115 -7.83 -9.04 -7.84
N PHE A 116 -6.71 -8.41 -7.47
CA PHE A 116 -5.79 -7.83 -8.45
C PHE A 116 -5.23 -8.90 -9.40
N ALA A 117 -4.80 -10.05 -8.88
CA ALA A 117 -4.36 -11.16 -9.72
C ALA A 117 -5.47 -11.60 -10.69
N ARG A 118 -6.73 -11.68 -10.24
CA ARG A 118 -7.86 -12.00 -11.12
C ARG A 118 -8.17 -10.95 -12.19
N MET A 119 -7.77 -9.70 -11.97
CA MET A 119 -7.85 -8.62 -12.97
C MET A 119 -6.67 -8.66 -13.96
N GLY A 120 -5.65 -9.51 -13.72
CA GLY A 120 -4.50 -9.69 -14.60
C GLY A 120 -3.21 -9.01 -14.15
N TYR A 121 -3.17 -8.45 -12.94
CA TYR A 121 -1.95 -7.93 -12.31
C TYR A 121 -1.06 -9.06 -11.79
N VAL A 122 0.21 -8.74 -11.52
CA VAL A 122 0.98 -9.47 -10.50
C VAL A 122 0.84 -8.69 -9.20
N SER A 123 0.19 -9.26 -8.20
CA SER A 123 0.02 -8.61 -6.90
C SER A 123 0.89 -9.26 -5.85
N ILE A 124 1.35 -8.47 -4.89
CA ILE A 124 2.39 -8.87 -3.95
C ILE A 124 1.96 -8.49 -2.54
N ALA A 125 1.75 -9.48 -1.67
CA ALA A 125 1.57 -9.25 -0.25
C ALA A 125 2.95 -9.21 0.41
N ALA A 126 3.41 -8.05 0.84
CA ALA A 126 4.78 -7.86 1.32
C ALA A 126 4.85 -7.51 2.82
N SER A 127 5.90 -8.00 3.47
CA SER A 127 6.26 -7.62 4.84
C SER A 127 7.51 -6.75 4.85
N TYR A 128 7.60 -5.84 5.82
CA TYR A 128 8.73 -4.94 6.09
C TYR A 128 9.33 -5.26 7.48
N ARG A 129 10.48 -4.67 7.83
CA ARG A 129 11.07 -4.79 9.18
C ARG A 129 10.07 -4.35 10.24
N LEU A 130 9.92 -5.19 11.26
CA LEU A 130 9.03 -4.93 12.40
C LEU A 130 9.87 -4.71 13.65
N GLY A 131 9.43 -3.88 14.58
CA GLY A 131 10.02 -3.72 15.90
C GLY A 131 10.36 -2.28 16.23
N TRP A 132 9.90 -1.82 17.39
CA TRP A 132 10.29 -0.57 18.05
C TRP A 132 9.82 -0.59 19.50
N LEU A 133 10.26 0.39 20.31
CA LEU A 133 10.02 0.41 21.77
C LEU A 133 8.66 0.99 22.15
N ALA A 134 7.60 0.37 21.65
CA ALA A 134 6.25 0.93 21.66
C ALA A 134 5.65 1.14 23.07
N ASN A 135 6.00 0.28 24.03
CA ASN A 135 5.55 0.36 25.42
C ASN A 135 6.55 1.05 26.36
N SER A 136 7.63 1.65 25.84
CA SER A 136 8.58 2.42 26.65
C SER A 136 7.83 3.50 27.42
N THR A 137 8.17 3.75 28.68
CA THR A 137 7.59 4.87 29.45
C THR A 137 8.16 6.23 29.02
N ASN A 138 9.31 6.24 28.34
CA ASN A 138 9.93 7.44 27.78
C ASN A 138 9.34 7.77 26.40
N LEU A 139 8.67 8.91 26.29
CA LEU A 139 8.05 9.39 25.05
C LEU A 139 9.08 9.67 23.94
N ASP A 140 10.27 10.15 24.29
CA ASP A 140 11.35 10.45 23.34
C ASP A 140 11.84 9.17 22.65
N LEU A 141 12.03 8.10 23.44
CA LEU A 141 12.37 6.77 22.91
C LEU A 141 11.25 6.19 22.05
N ARG A 142 9.98 6.35 22.43
CA ARG A 142 8.84 5.90 21.61
C ARG A 142 8.85 6.60 20.25
N ARG A 143 9.01 7.93 20.22
CA ARG A 143 9.06 8.74 19.00
C ARG A 143 10.22 8.34 18.08
N GLY A 144 11.44 8.32 18.63
CA GLY A 144 12.63 8.01 17.84
C GLY A 144 12.59 6.60 17.25
N THR A 145 12.23 5.60 18.05
CA THR A 145 12.18 4.21 17.56
C THR A 145 11.01 3.96 16.61
N ASN A 146 9.89 4.65 16.77
CA ASN A 146 8.78 4.59 15.80
C ASN A 146 9.17 5.22 14.46
N LEU A 147 9.79 6.42 14.47
CA LEU A 147 10.25 7.06 13.24
C LEU A 147 11.28 6.19 12.52
N LEU A 148 12.19 5.54 13.26
CA LEU A 148 13.14 4.58 12.69
C LEU A 148 12.43 3.40 12.01
N ALA A 149 11.37 2.86 12.61
CA ALA A 149 10.60 1.77 12.01
C ALA A 149 9.92 2.22 10.70
N VAL A 150 9.38 3.44 10.65
CA VAL A 150 8.83 4.04 9.42
C VAL A 150 9.94 4.19 8.37
N TYR A 151 11.08 4.78 8.75
CA TYR A 151 12.23 4.99 7.86
C TYR A 151 12.74 3.68 7.25
N TYR A 152 12.86 2.63 8.07
CA TYR A 152 13.24 1.30 7.63
C TYR A 152 12.21 0.65 6.70
N SER A 153 10.91 0.85 6.94
CA SER A 153 9.88 0.32 6.05
C SER A 153 9.98 0.92 4.64
N ILE A 154 10.42 2.18 4.50
CA ILE A 154 10.63 2.84 3.19
C ILE A 154 11.80 2.18 2.45
N GLN A 155 12.93 1.97 3.14
CA GLN A 155 14.07 1.26 2.57
C GLN A 155 13.70 -0.16 2.12
N ASP A 156 12.88 -0.86 2.91
CA ASP A 156 12.43 -2.22 2.59
C ASP A 156 11.49 -2.22 1.39
N ALA A 157 10.58 -1.25 1.29
CA ALA A 157 9.73 -1.07 0.12
C ALA A 157 10.55 -0.74 -1.14
N LYS A 158 11.53 0.17 -1.05
CA LYS A 158 12.43 0.48 -2.17
C LYS A 158 13.21 -0.76 -2.58
N SER A 159 13.70 -1.57 -1.62
CA SER A 159 14.34 -2.85 -1.90
C SER A 159 13.42 -3.81 -2.67
N LEU A 160 12.13 -3.88 -2.35
CA LEU A 160 11.18 -4.72 -3.10
C LEU A 160 11.00 -4.20 -4.53
N VAL A 161 10.83 -2.89 -4.74
CA VAL A 161 10.70 -2.33 -6.10
C VAL A 161 11.97 -2.56 -6.92
N ARG A 162 13.15 -2.43 -6.30
CA ARG A 162 14.43 -2.78 -6.94
C ARG A 162 14.54 -4.26 -7.27
N TYR A 163 14.07 -5.14 -6.39
CA TYR A 163 14.02 -6.58 -6.65
C TYR A 163 13.14 -6.91 -7.87
N LEU A 164 12.00 -6.22 -8.02
CA LEU A 164 11.13 -6.39 -9.19
C LEU A 164 11.84 -5.94 -10.47
N ASN A 165 12.49 -4.77 -10.45
CA ASN A 165 13.27 -4.30 -11.59
C ASN A 165 14.43 -5.27 -11.93
N LEU A 166 15.17 -5.72 -10.91
CA LEU A 166 16.26 -6.69 -11.07
C LEU A 166 15.78 -7.99 -11.73
N THR A 167 14.65 -8.53 -11.26
CA THR A 167 14.13 -9.80 -11.77
C THR A 167 13.58 -9.66 -13.19
N GLN A 168 12.99 -8.51 -13.53
CA GLN A 168 12.58 -8.20 -14.90
C GLN A 168 13.77 -8.14 -15.86
N VAL A 169 14.79 -7.33 -15.57
CA VAL A 169 15.88 -7.05 -16.54
C VAL A 169 17.03 -8.05 -16.46
N GLY A 170 17.32 -8.57 -15.27
CA GLY A 170 18.52 -9.35 -14.99
C GLY A 170 18.29 -10.86 -14.79
N ALA A 171 17.05 -11.30 -14.57
CA ALA A 171 16.73 -12.70 -14.26
C ALA A 171 15.73 -13.35 -15.25
N GLY A 172 15.54 -12.76 -16.43
CA GLY A 172 14.66 -13.31 -17.46
C GLY A 172 13.16 -13.12 -17.17
N ASN A 173 12.81 -12.15 -16.31
CA ASN A 173 11.44 -11.79 -15.96
C ASN A 173 10.57 -12.98 -15.51
N PRO A 174 10.94 -13.68 -14.43
CA PRO A 174 10.28 -14.92 -14.00
C PRO A 174 8.81 -14.74 -13.61
N TYR A 175 8.40 -13.50 -13.32
CA TYR A 175 7.04 -13.14 -12.92
C TYR A 175 6.21 -12.57 -14.08
N GLY A 176 6.81 -12.34 -15.26
CA GLY A 176 6.13 -11.72 -16.40
C GLY A 176 5.57 -10.33 -16.08
N ILE A 177 6.39 -9.50 -15.44
CA ILE A 177 6.03 -8.15 -14.96
C ILE A 177 6.62 -7.04 -15.82
N ASN A 178 6.02 -5.86 -15.73
CA ASN A 178 6.66 -4.59 -15.99
C ASN A 178 6.73 -3.78 -14.68
N ALA A 179 7.89 -3.80 -14.02
CA ALA A 179 8.19 -3.17 -12.74
C ALA A 179 8.15 -1.64 -12.80
N SER A 180 8.31 -1.02 -13.98
CA SER A 180 8.05 0.42 -14.14
C SER A 180 6.58 0.76 -13.92
N ASN A 181 5.68 -0.22 -14.03
CA ASN A 181 4.24 -0.07 -13.81
C ASN A 181 3.84 -0.61 -12.43
N THR A 182 4.57 -0.20 -11.39
CA THR A 182 4.31 -0.63 -10.00
C THR A 182 3.43 0.38 -9.28
N ILE A 183 2.42 -0.12 -8.56
CA ILE A 183 1.52 0.63 -7.70
C ILE A 183 1.62 0.07 -6.28
N MET A 184 1.57 0.92 -5.26
CA MET A 184 1.57 0.48 -3.86
C MET A 184 0.24 0.79 -3.18
N VAL A 185 -0.27 -0.18 -2.43
CA VAL A 185 -1.44 -0.07 -1.56
C VAL A 185 -1.03 -0.44 -0.15
N GLY A 186 -1.45 0.34 0.83
CA GLY A 186 -1.02 0.15 2.21
C GLY A 186 -2.16 0.27 3.20
N GLN A 187 -2.23 -0.67 4.14
CA GLN A 187 -3.24 -0.66 5.20
C GLN A 187 -2.64 -0.24 6.55
N GLY A 188 -3.27 0.70 7.26
CA GLY A 188 -2.82 1.14 8.58
C GLY A 188 -1.37 1.60 8.56
N SER A 189 -0.46 0.89 9.24
CA SER A 189 0.99 1.17 9.15
C SER A 189 1.57 0.97 7.74
N GLY A 190 1.03 0.04 6.94
CA GLY A 190 1.34 -0.04 5.51
C GLY A 190 0.90 1.22 4.75
N GLY A 191 -0.20 1.85 5.20
CA GLY A 191 -0.67 3.14 4.68
C GLY A 191 0.28 4.30 5.01
N TYR A 192 0.81 4.32 6.24
CA TYR A 192 1.90 5.21 6.64
C TYR A 192 3.13 5.02 5.74
N LEU A 193 3.54 3.77 5.52
CA LEU A 193 4.64 3.45 4.61
C LEU A 193 4.37 4.02 3.21
N THR A 194 3.18 3.79 2.64
CA THR A 194 2.91 4.27 1.28
C THR A 194 2.97 5.79 1.14
N PHE A 195 2.47 6.56 2.11
CA PHE A 195 2.61 8.02 2.09
C PHE A 195 4.04 8.46 2.37
N ALA A 196 4.75 7.82 3.29
CA ALA A 196 6.14 8.17 3.56
C ALA A 196 7.07 7.82 2.37
N TYR A 197 6.78 6.75 1.64
CA TYR A 197 7.48 6.39 0.40
C TYR A 197 7.34 7.48 -0.67
N ALA A 198 6.14 8.05 -0.76
CA ALA A 198 5.80 9.06 -1.75
C ALA A 198 6.40 10.44 -1.48
N THR A 199 6.74 10.72 -0.22
CA THR A 199 6.99 12.09 0.26
C THR A 199 8.31 12.27 1.00
N ILE A 200 8.96 11.18 1.44
CA ILE A 200 10.30 11.27 2.05
C ILE A 200 11.34 10.89 1.02
N ASP A 201 11.98 11.89 0.42
CA ASP A 201 13.00 11.73 -0.60
C ASP A 201 14.36 12.33 -0.19
N LYS A 202 14.38 13.12 0.90
CA LYS A 202 15.59 13.76 1.44
C LYS A 202 15.69 13.63 2.95
N HIS A 203 16.92 13.42 3.42
CA HIS A 203 17.18 13.24 4.84
C HIS A 203 16.72 14.44 5.70
N SER A 204 16.69 15.66 5.16
CA SER A 204 16.22 16.86 5.87
C SER A 204 14.75 16.80 6.28
N GLU A 205 13.91 15.97 5.66
CA GLU A 205 12.50 15.81 6.04
C GLU A 205 12.33 15.09 7.38
N VAL A 206 13.28 14.22 7.73
CA VAL A 206 13.30 13.52 9.03
C VAL A 206 14.26 14.15 10.02
N ALA A 207 15.28 14.88 9.56
CA ALA A 207 16.27 15.53 10.43
C ALA A 207 15.96 17.00 10.76
N GLY A 208 15.19 17.69 9.92
CA GLY A 208 14.87 19.12 10.08
C GLY A 208 13.78 19.40 11.13
N PRO A 209 12.63 18.69 11.12
CA PRO A 209 11.56 18.97 12.07
C PRO A 209 11.97 18.68 13.53
N SER A 210 11.80 19.66 14.42
CA SER A 210 12.17 19.52 15.83
C SER A 210 11.41 18.42 16.58
N LYS A 211 10.26 17.99 16.04
CA LYS A 211 9.48 16.86 16.57
C LYS A 211 10.14 15.49 16.32
N PHE A 212 11.13 15.44 15.44
CA PHE A 212 11.93 14.27 15.08
C PHE A 212 13.37 14.36 15.60
N ALA A 213 13.55 15.07 16.72
CA ALA A 213 14.84 15.27 17.37
C ALA A 213 14.78 14.91 18.85
N TYR A 214 15.90 14.41 19.38
CA TYR A 214 16.05 14.02 20.78
C TYR A 214 15.73 15.17 21.74
N GLN A 215 14.99 14.83 22.78
CA GLN A 215 14.67 15.70 23.92
C GLN A 215 15.36 15.24 25.20
N ASP A 216 16.06 14.10 25.14
CA ASP A 216 16.88 13.52 26.20
C ASP A 216 18.37 13.50 25.79
N THR A 217 19.23 13.05 26.70
CA THR A 217 20.68 12.92 26.51
C THR A 217 21.14 11.48 26.27
N ILE A 218 20.20 10.53 26.32
CA ILE A 218 20.43 9.11 26.01
C ILE A 218 19.59 8.73 24.79
N GLY A 219 20.28 8.37 23.71
CA GLY A 219 19.69 8.01 22.44
C GLY A 219 19.01 6.63 22.46
N MET A 220 18.34 6.30 21.36
CA MET A 220 17.51 5.10 21.27
C MET A 220 18.28 3.77 21.37
N PHE A 221 19.59 3.82 21.12
CA PHE A 221 20.52 2.70 21.27
C PHE A 221 21.37 2.76 22.55
N GLY A 222 20.98 3.60 23.51
CA GLY A 222 21.68 3.75 24.80
C GLY A 222 22.96 4.59 24.75
N GLN A 223 23.30 5.15 23.58
CA GLN A 223 24.47 6.01 23.41
C GLN A 223 24.16 7.46 23.85
N PRO A 224 25.15 8.26 24.28
CA PRO A 224 24.95 9.68 24.53
C PRO A 224 24.53 10.42 23.25
N VAL A 225 23.57 11.34 23.38
CA VAL A 225 23.12 12.26 22.32
C VAL A 225 22.96 13.67 22.88
N SER A 226 22.93 14.67 22.01
CA SER A 226 22.57 16.04 22.38
C SER A 226 21.09 16.28 22.14
N ILE A 227 20.48 17.13 22.97
CA ILE A 227 19.12 17.62 22.72
C ILE A 227 19.11 18.39 21.40
N GLY A 228 18.17 18.06 20.53
CA GLY A 228 18.07 18.61 19.17
C GLY A 228 18.79 17.79 18.10
N ASP A 229 19.56 16.77 18.46
CA ASP A 229 20.10 15.82 17.48
C ASP A 229 18.94 15.07 16.80
N PRO A 230 18.99 14.85 15.47
CA PRO A 230 17.94 14.12 14.78
C PRO A 230 17.88 12.66 15.24
N TYR A 231 16.69 12.08 15.27
CA TYR A 231 16.54 10.67 15.64
C TYR A 231 17.20 9.72 14.63
N ILE A 232 17.18 10.07 13.35
CA ILE A 232 17.73 9.24 12.28
C ILE A 232 19.19 9.64 12.05
N ASP A 233 20.11 8.73 12.39
CA ASP A 233 21.53 8.82 12.04
C ASP A 233 21.81 7.95 10.80
N THR A 234 22.18 8.57 9.68
CA THR A 234 22.46 7.87 8.42
C THR A 234 23.76 7.06 8.46
N ALA A 235 24.69 7.34 9.37
CA ALA A 235 25.87 6.51 9.58
C ALA A 235 25.50 5.14 10.18
N PHE A 236 24.36 5.06 10.86
CA PHE A 236 23.79 3.84 11.40
C PHE A 236 22.74 3.23 10.46
N ALA A 237 21.71 4.00 10.12
CA ALA A 237 20.51 3.53 9.43
C ALA A 237 20.64 3.50 7.89
N GLY A 238 21.66 4.11 7.32
CA GLY A 238 21.73 4.40 5.89
C GLY A 238 20.82 5.57 5.48
N GLY A 239 20.94 5.99 4.22
CA GLY A 239 20.08 6.96 3.56
C GLY A 239 18.66 6.40 3.32
N ILE A 240 17.74 7.29 2.95
CA ILE A 240 16.33 6.91 2.73
C ILE A 240 16.18 5.96 1.53
N ASP A 241 17.13 6.05 0.59
CA ASP A 241 17.34 5.13 -0.52
C ASP A 241 17.86 3.76 -0.08
N GLY A 242 18.16 3.53 1.20
CA GLY A 242 18.69 2.26 1.68
C GLY A 242 20.15 2.03 1.29
N PHE A 243 20.94 3.08 1.04
CA PHE A 243 22.38 3.01 0.81
C PHE A 243 23.18 3.75 1.89
N GLY A 244 24.45 3.40 2.07
CA GLY A 244 25.27 3.92 3.17
C GLY A 244 24.88 3.31 4.52
N GLY A 245 25.58 3.72 5.59
CA GLY A 245 25.42 3.12 6.92
C GLY A 245 25.64 1.60 6.92
N ALA A 246 26.50 1.12 6.01
CA ALA A 246 26.56 -0.29 5.64
C ALA A 246 26.97 -1.19 6.81
N VAL A 247 26.29 -2.33 6.94
CA VAL A 247 26.72 -3.37 7.88
C VAL A 247 28.12 -3.88 7.52
N THR A 248 28.94 -4.11 8.53
CA THR A 248 30.20 -4.83 8.35
C THR A 248 29.93 -6.33 8.39
N VAL A 249 29.92 -6.98 7.22
CA VAL A 249 29.66 -8.41 7.09
C VAL A 249 30.87 -9.22 7.57
N THR A 250 30.65 -10.16 8.48
CA THR A 250 31.69 -11.03 9.08
C THR A 250 31.67 -12.45 8.55
N GLY A 251 30.65 -12.81 7.78
CA GLY A 251 30.44 -14.17 7.27
C GLY A 251 28.99 -14.42 6.89
N VAL A 252 28.60 -15.69 6.89
CA VAL A 252 27.23 -16.14 6.63
C VAL A 252 26.83 -17.25 7.61
N THR A 253 25.55 -17.31 7.95
CA THR A 253 24.97 -18.42 8.73
C THR A 253 24.89 -19.69 7.88
N ALA A 254 24.57 -20.82 8.50
CA ALA A 254 24.30 -22.07 7.78
C ALA A 254 23.12 -21.97 6.79
N SER A 255 22.19 -21.02 7.00
CA SER A 255 21.08 -20.73 6.11
C SER A 255 21.41 -19.69 5.03
N GLY A 256 22.66 -19.24 4.93
CA GLY A 256 23.13 -18.28 3.93
C GLY A 256 22.81 -16.81 4.26
N LEU A 257 22.33 -16.50 5.46
CA LEU A 257 22.10 -15.11 5.88
C LEU A 257 23.44 -14.45 6.27
N PRO A 258 23.70 -13.20 5.88
CA PRO A 258 24.89 -12.48 6.33
C PRO A 258 24.96 -12.39 7.86
N THR A 259 26.14 -12.64 8.42
CA THR A 259 26.45 -12.29 9.81
C THR A 259 27.18 -10.94 9.84
N MET A 260 27.05 -10.19 10.94
CA MET A 260 27.61 -8.85 11.03
C MET A 260 28.47 -8.63 12.28
N ASP A 261 29.35 -7.64 12.21
CA ASP A 261 30.09 -7.11 13.35
C ASP A 261 29.20 -6.14 14.13
N TYR A 262 28.77 -6.56 15.33
CA TYR A 262 27.94 -5.75 16.21
C TYR A 262 28.70 -4.59 16.87
N SER A 263 30.03 -4.57 16.82
CA SER A 263 30.86 -3.48 17.35
C SER A 263 31.00 -2.31 16.37
N ALA A 264 30.82 -2.55 15.07
CA ALA A 264 30.75 -1.49 14.06
C ALA A 264 29.46 -0.67 14.19
N THR A 265 29.41 0.53 13.60
CA THR A 265 28.23 1.41 13.66
C THR A 265 27.12 1.01 12.68
N GLY A 266 27.47 0.70 11.42
CA GLY A 266 26.48 0.54 10.34
C GLY A 266 25.51 -0.62 10.54
N ARG A 267 24.22 -0.38 10.25
CA ARG A 267 23.09 -1.30 10.40
C ARG A 267 22.21 -1.40 9.16
N ASN A 268 22.66 -0.90 8.02
CA ASN A 268 21.92 -1.06 6.78
C ASN A 268 22.60 -2.09 5.88
N TYR A 269 21.85 -3.07 5.39
CA TYR A 269 22.33 -3.95 4.31
C TYR A 269 21.85 -3.37 2.97
N GLU A 270 22.78 -3.07 2.08
CA GLU A 270 22.46 -2.47 0.78
C GLU A 270 21.87 -3.54 -0.16
N ASN A 271 20.57 -3.43 -0.43
CA ASN A 271 19.85 -4.36 -1.31
C ASN A 271 19.75 -3.79 -2.73
N HIS A 272 20.10 -4.63 -3.72
CA HIS A 272 19.84 -4.41 -5.15
C HIS A 272 20.33 -3.06 -5.71
N ALA A 273 21.54 -2.64 -5.32
CA ALA A 273 22.13 -1.38 -5.76
C ALA A 273 22.13 -1.23 -7.30
N GLY A 274 21.78 -0.03 -7.77
CA GLY A 274 21.74 0.32 -9.20
C GLY A 274 20.43 -0.01 -9.92
N MET A 275 19.43 -0.58 -9.23
CA MET A 275 18.09 -0.79 -9.79
C MET A 275 17.15 0.38 -9.43
N PRO A 276 16.19 0.73 -10.31
CA PRO A 276 15.17 1.75 -10.01
C PRO A 276 14.24 1.34 -8.86
N ASP A 277 13.71 2.34 -8.17
CA ASP A 277 12.68 2.20 -7.14
C ASP A 277 11.44 3.09 -7.39
N ASP A 278 11.23 3.55 -8.61
CA ASP A 278 10.06 4.38 -8.93
C ASP A 278 8.75 3.57 -8.92
N VAL A 279 7.66 4.20 -8.48
CA VAL A 279 6.29 3.67 -8.53
C VAL A 279 5.36 4.73 -9.12
N LEU A 280 4.28 4.29 -9.75
CA LEU A 280 3.36 5.19 -10.46
C LEU A 280 2.40 5.93 -9.54
N MET A 281 1.98 5.31 -8.44
CA MET A 281 1.09 5.91 -7.45
C MET A 281 1.08 5.12 -6.13
N VAL A 282 0.62 5.77 -5.07
CA VAL A 282 0.41 5.17 -3.75
C VAL A 282 -1.04 5.28 -3.28
N ILE A 283 -1.48 4.30 -2.49
CA ILE A 283 -2.84 4.24 -1.97
C ILE A 283 -2.79 3.92 -0.48
N ASN A 284 -3.26 4.87 0.33
CA ASN A 284 -3.33 4.73 1.77
C ASN A 284 -4.72 4.28 2.23
N MET A 285 -4.78 3.25 3.06
CA MET A 285 -6.00 2.76 3.70
C MET A 285 -5.86 2.86 5.22
N GLY A 286 -6.34 3.95 5.82
CA GLY A 286 -6.38 4.15 7.26
C GLY A 286 -5.03 4.47 7.93
N GLY A 287 -4.01 4.85 7.16
CA GLY A 287 -2.74 5.40 7.66
C GLY A 287 -2.73 6.93 7.69
N ALA A 288 -1.63 7.51 8.15
CA ALA A 288 -1.37 8.95 8.11
C ALA A 288 0.06 9.22 7.61
N MET A 289 0.39 10.49 7.44
CA MET A 289 1.71 10.97 7.04
C MET A 289 2.40 11.65 8.23
N GLY A 290 3.63 11.26 8.52
CA GLY A 290 4.34 11.70 9.73
C GLY A 290 4.47 13.21 9.87
N ASP A 291 4.59 13.96 8.77
CA ASP A 291 4.51 15.43 8.74
C ASP A 291 3.88 15.93 7.43
N GLY A 292 2.97 16.90 7.52
CA GLY A 292 2.39 17.59 6.38
C GLY A 292 3.43 18.29 5.50
N ALA A 293 4.55 18.72 6.09
CA ALA A 293 5.64 19.40 5.40
C ALA A 293 6.54 18.48 4.56
N TRP A 294 6.29 17.17 4.56
CA TRP A 294 6.96 16.23 3.64
C TRP A 294 6.41 16.32 2.22
N LEU A 295 5.16 16.77 2.05
CA LEU A 295 4.59 16.92 0.72
C LEU A 295 5.19 18.11 -0.03
N GLU A 296 5.63 17.86 -1.25
CA GLU A 296 6.06 18.88 -2.20
C GLU A 296 5.51 18.64 -3.61
N ALA A 297 5.59 19.68 -4.45
CA ALA A 297 5.13 19.59 -5.83
C ALA A 297 6.06 18.65 -6.62
N GLY A 298 5.48 17.65 -7.27
CA GLY A 298 6.22 16.61 -7.98
C GLY A 298 6.23 15.26 -7.27
N ASP A 299 5.72 15.16 -6.03
CA ASP A 299 5.51 13.87 -5.39
C ASP A 299 4.50 13.02 -6.17
N ILE A 300 4.63 11.70 -6.03
CA ILE A 300 3.83 10.74 -6.77
C ILE A 300 2.32 10.87 -6.45
N PRO A 301 1.44 10.62 -7.45
CA PRO A 301 -0.01 10.64 -7.25
C PRO A 301 -0.45 9.71 -6.12
N MET A 302 -1.43 10.16 -5.34
CA MET A 302 -1.83 9.48 -4.12
C MET A 302 -3.34 9.48 -3.88
N LEU A 303 -3.85 8.34 -3.42
CA LEU A 303 -5.23 8.18 -2.98
C LEU A 303 -5.30 7.82 -1.49
N SER A 304 -6.43 8.10 -0.85
CA SER A 304 -6.69 7.59 0.48
C SER A 304 -8.13 7.14 0.72
N ILE A 305 -8.28 6.11 1.55
CA ILE A 305 -9.53 5.70 2.18
C ILE A 305 -9.32 5.73 3.69
N HIS A 306 -10.07 6.55 4.43
CA HIS A 306 -9.80 6.73 5.86
C HIS A 306 -11.08 6.98 6.66
N SER A 307 -11.19 6.34 7.83
CA SER A 307 -12.23 6.64 8.81
C SER A 307 -12.05 8.02 9.41
N LYS A 308 -13.09 8.84 9.31
CA LYS A 308 -13.15 10.20 9.89
C LYS A 308 -12.99 10.21 11.41
N TYR A 309 -13.39 9.11 12.05
CA TYR A 309 -13.39 8.96 13.50
C TYR A 309 -12.24 8.11 14.02
N ASP A 310 -11.23 7.84 13.18
CA ASP A 310 -10.08 7.04 13.57
C ASP A 310 -9.37 7.63 14.80
N PHE A 311 -9.41 6.86 15.90
CA PHE A 311 -8.81 7.23 17.18
C PHE A 311 -7.29 7.00 17.21
N PHE A 312 -6.78 6.09 16.37
CA PHE A 312 -5.39 5.62 16.41
C PHE A 312 -4.50 6.45 15.47
N ALA A 313 -5.00 6.74 14.28
CA ALA A 313 -4.36 7.60 13.29
C ALA A 313 -5.33 8.74 12.92
N PRO A 314 -4.97 10.01 13.14
CA PRO A 314 -5.90 11.12 12.93
C PRO A 314 -6.33 11.21 11.46
N TYR A 315 -7.59 11.57 11.22
CA TYR A 315 -8.10 11.82 9.87
C TYR A 315 -7.57 13.12 9.26
N ASP A 316 -7.47 14.20 10.06
CA ASP A 316 -6.99 15.52 9.64
C ASP A 316 -5.57 15.80 10.13
N THR A 317 -5.39 16.21 11.39
CA THR A 317 -4.07 16.35 12.02
C THR A 317 -4.23 16.05 13.51
N GLY A 318 -3.30 15.32 14.10
CA GLY A 318 -3.39 14.96 15.51
C GLY A 318 -2.35 13.97 15.98
N MET A 319 -2.49 13.55 17.23
CA MET A 319 -1.58 12.59 17.86
C MET A 319 -1.88 11.16 17.40
N VAL A 320 -0.83 10.40 17.10
CA VAL A 320 -0.92 8.95 16.89
C VAL A 320 -0.94 8.24 18.24
N TYR A 321 -1.87 7.30 18.37
CA TYR A 321 -2.00 6.43 19.53
C TYR A 321 -1.80 4.97 19.14
N VAL A 322 -0.84 4.29 19.77
CA VAL A 322 -0.55 2.88 19.49
C VAL A 322 -1.13 2.01 20.61
N PRO A 323 -2.00 1.03 20.28
CA PRO A 323 -2.55 0.11 21.26
C PRO A 323 -1.52 -0.97 21.64
N ILE A 324 -1.27 -1.14 22.93
CA ILE A 324 -0.42 -2.22 23.47
C ILE A 324 -0.99 -2.67 24.80
N GLY A 325 -1.32 -3.97 24.90
CA GLY A 325 -1.75 -4.57 26.17
C GLY A 325 -2.90 -3.80 26.83
N GLN A 326 -3.94 -3.44 26.05
CA GLN A 326 -5.12 -2.66 26.48
C GLN A 326 -4.86 -1.21 26.90
N ASN A 327 -3.65 -0.68 26.69
CA ASN A 327 -3.32 0.73 26.89
C ASN A 327 -3.04 1.42 25.55
N PHE A 328 -3.20 2.75 25.51
CA PHE A 328 -2.93 3.57 24.32
C PHE A 328 -1.78 4.53 24.58
N PHE A 329 -0.71 4.41 23.79
CA PHE A 329 0.50 5.21 23.97
C PHE A 329 0.56 6.32 22.93
N PRO A 330 0.61 7.61 23.34
CA PRO A 330 0.84 8.69 22.40
C PRO A 330 2.28 8.61 21.89
N VAL A 331 2.44 8.85 20.58
CA VAL A 331 3.73 8.81 19.89
C VAL A 331 4.07 10.20 19.37
N VAL A 332 3.50 10.62 18.23
CA VAL A 332 3.86 11.87 17.56
C VAL A 332 2.63 12.48 16.89
N SER A 333 2.65 13.80 16.70
CA SER A 333 1.60 14.50 15.94
C SER A 333 1.90 14.41 14.45
N VAL A 334 0.90 13.96 13.68
CA VAL A 334 0.99 13.63 12.26
C VAL A 334 -0.14 14.27 11.46
N SER A 335 -0.01 14.30 10.15
CA SER A 335 -1.04 14.74 9.20
C SER A 335 -1.79 13.52 8.67
N GLY A 336 -3.08 13.45 8.96
CA GLY A 336 -4.01 12.44 8.47
C GLY A 336 -4.29 12.52 6.98
N SER A 337 -5.04 11.54 6.49
CA SER A 337 -5.37 11.42 5.07
C SER A 337 -6.06 12.64 4.47
N TYR A 338 -6.94 13.31 5.24
CA TYR A 338 -7.62 14.51 4.77
C TYR A 338 -6.63 15.65 4.52
N ALA A 339 -5.77 15.96 5.50
CA ALA A 339 -4.76 17.00 5.35
C ALA A 339 -3.76 16.66 4.23
N ALA A 340 -3.34 15.40 4.14
CA ALA A 340 -2.39 14.94 3.14
C ALA A 340 -2.97 15.05 1.72
N ILE A 341 -4.15 14.48 1.45
CA ILE A 341 -4.76 14.53 0.11
C ILE A 341 -5.09 15.96 -0.30
N LYS A 342 -5.63 16.77 0.60
CA LYS A 342 -5.91 18.19 0.32
C LYS A 342 -4.64 18.95 -0.07
N SER A 343 -3.53 18.67 0.62
CA SER A 343 -2.24 19.30 0.31
C SER A 343 -1.68 18.79 -1.02
N ALA A 344 -1.75 17.49 -1.29
CA ALA A 344 -1.33 16.89 -2.56
C ALA A 344 -2.14 17.44 -3.76
N ASN A 345 -3.45 17.60 -3.60
CA ASN A 345 -4.32 18.25 -4.60
C ASN A 345 -3.89 19.71 -4.82
N ALA A 346 -3.64 20.47 -3.74
CA ALA A 346 -3.23 21.87 -3.85
C ALA A 346 -1.84 22.07 -4.49
N LEU A 347 -0.96 21.06 -4.38
CA LEU A 347 0.38 21.05 -4.99
C LEU A 347 0.38 20.56 -6.45
N GLY A 348 -0.74 20.03 -6.94
CA GLY A 348 -0.88 19.49 -8.31
C GLY A 348 -0.45 18.02 -8.46
N ASN A 349 -0.07 17.34 -7.38
CA ASN A 349 0.40 15.94 -7.43
C ASN A 349 -0.70 14.97 -7.89
N ASN A 350 -1.95 15.34 -7.70
CA ASN A 350 -3.13 14.56 -8.06
C ASN A 350 -3.87 15.07 -9.31
N ASP A 351 -3.24 15.95 -10.11
CA ASP A 351 -3.85 16.51 -11.32
C ASP A 351 -4.27 15.42 -12.32
N ILE A 352 -3.55 14.29 -12.36
CA ILE A 352 -3.93 13.13 -13.17
C ILE A 352 -5.34 12.60 -12.85
N PHE A 353 -5.81 12.74 -11.62
CA PHE A 353 -7.17 12.33 -11.22
C PHE A 353 -8.18 13.47 -11.34
N LEU A 354 -7.77 14.69 -10.97
CA LEU A 354 -8.61 15.88 -11.04
C LEU A 354 -9.05 16.17 -12.47
N ASN A 355 -8.16 15.97 -13.44
CA ASN A 355 -8.42 16.24 -14.85
C ASN A 355 -9.30 15.19 -15.53
N GLU A 356 -9.45 13.99 -14.96
CA GLU A 356 -10.38 12.97 -15.46
C GLU A 356 -11.84 13.36 -15.27
N ASN A 357 -12.12 14.27 -14.32
CA ASN A 357 -13.48 14.75 -14.03
C ASN A 357 -14.47 13.59 -13.78
N TYR A 358 -14.14 12.66 -12.88
CA TYR A 358 -15.02 11.55 -12.53
C TYR A 358 -16.42 12.04 -12.13
N THR A 359 -17.47 11.39 -12.66
CA THR A 359 -18.87 11.67 -12.32
C THR A 359 -19.70 10.41 -12.07
N ASP A 360 -19.03 9.26 -11.88
CA ASP A 360 -19.70 7.99 -11.65
C ASP A 360 -20.29 7.90 -10.22
N GLN A 361 -20.99 6.80 -9.93
CA GLN A 361 -21.60 6.59 -8.61
C GLN A 361 -20.57 6.59 -7.47
N VAL A 362 -19.35 6.12 -7.74
CA VAL A 362 -18.28 6.08 -6.73
C VAL A 362 -17.85 7.48 -6.36
N TRP A 363 -17.72 8.36 -7.36
CA TRP A 363 -17.48 9.77 -7.14
C TRP A 363 -18.61 10.42 -6.34
N VAL A 364 -19.87 10.13 -6.67
CA VAL A 364 -21.02 10.66 -5.89
C VAL A 364 -20.95 10.21 -4.43
N ASP A 365 -20.67 8.93 -4.17
CA ASP A 365 -20.57 8.38 -2.82
C ASP A 365 -19.39 8.98 -2.04
N GLN A 366 -18.24 9.14 -2.69
CA GLN A 366 -17.08 9.83 -2.15
C GLN A 366 -17.43 11.27 -1.72
N GLN A 367 -18.02 12.06 -2.62
CA GLN A 367 -18.35 13.46 -2.33
C GLN A 367 -19.41 13.60 -1.24
N SER A 368 -20.28 12.60 -1.07
CA SER A 368 -21.29 12.61 -0.01
C SER A 368 -20.71 12.51 1.41
N THR A 369 -19.52 11.92 1.55
CA THR A 369 -18.86 11.66 2.84
C THR A 369 -17.65 12.57 3.08
N ASN A 370 -17.14 13.22 2.03
CA ASN A 370 -15.97 14.07 2.07
C ASN A 370 -16.29 15.48 2.64
N PRO A 371 -15.57 15.97 3.66
CA PRO A 371 -15.86 17.26 4.28
C PRO A 371 -15.58 18.49 3.40
N SER A 372 -14.75 18.39 2.35
CA SER A 372 -14.46 19.52 1.45
C SER A 372 -14.39 19.16 -0.03
N ASN A 373 -15.09 18.11 -0.46
CA ASN A 373 -15.17 17.69 -1.87
C ASN A 373 -13.79 17.35 -2.48
N GLU A 374 -12.81 16.94 -1.67
CA GLU A 374 -11.49 16.57 -2.16
C GLU A 374 -11.58 15.31 -3.02
N GLU A 375 -11.16 15.40 -4.30
CA GLU A 375 -10.88 14.21 -5.08
C GLU A 375 -9.73 13.42 -4.42
N CYS A 376 -9.61 12.13 -4.74
CA CYS A 376 -8.59 11.21 -4.22
C CYS A 376 -8.75 10.80 -2.75
N LEU A 377 -9.86 11.19 -2.09
CA LEU A 377 -10.13 10.83 -0.70
C LEU A 377 -11.54 10.24 -0.53
N TYR A 378 -11.61 8.98 -0.12
CA TYR A 378 -12.84 8.32 0.29
C TYR A 378 -12.97 8.29 1.82
N THR A 379 -13.97 8.99 2.35
CA THR A 379 -14.18 9.12 3.79
C THR A 379 -15.11 8.03 4.32
N ILE A 380 -14.66 7.30 5.35
CA ILE A 380 -15.51 6.33 6.05
C ILE A 380 -16.13 7.00 7.28
N GLU A 381 -17.46 7.05 7.31
CA GLU A 381 -18.23 7.66 8.41
C GLU A 381 -18.88 6.60 9.31
N ILE A 382 -18.07 5.76 9.94
CA ILE A 382 -18.51 4.85 11.01
C ILE A 382 -18.18 5.50 12.36
N PRO A 383 -19.15 6.05 13.10
CA PRO A 383 -18.89 6.65 14.42
C PRO A 383 -18.59 5.57 15.48
N PRO A 384 -17.91 5.93 16.59
CA PRO A 384 -17.73 5.02 17.71
C PRO A 384 -19.08 4.66 18.33
N ALA A 385 -19.21 3.44 18.85
CA ALA A 385 -20.46 2.97 19.47
C ALA A 385 -20.84 3.78 20.73
N SER A 386 -19.86 4.38 21.40
CA SER A 386 -20.05 5.27 22.53
C SER A 386 -19.07 6.44 22.48
N ALA A 387 -19.56 7.66 22.71
CA ALA A 387 -18.74 8.85 22.82
C ALA A 387 -17.77 8.81 24.03
N THR A 388 -18.05 8.00 25.05
CA THR A 388 -17.17 7.82 26.22
C THR A 388 -16.06 6.80 25.99
N GLN A 389 -16.14 6.03 24.90
CA GLN A 389 -15.14 5.04 24.50
C GLN A 389 -14.80 5.23 23.01
N PRO A 390 -14.25 6.40 22.62
CA PRO A 390 -13.98 6.72 21.22
C PRO A 390 -12.98 5.75 20.54
N TRP A 391 -12.18 5.02 21.31
CA TRP A 391 -11.26 3.98 20.82
C TRP A 391 -11.96 2.66 20.45
N VAL A 392 -13.21 2.45 20.90
CA VAL A 392 -14.02 1.30 20.48
C VAL A 392 -14.71 1.68 19.18
N ILE A 393 -13.94 1.59 18.11
CA ILE A 393 -14.37 2.03 16.80
C ILE A 393 -13.76 1.19 15.69
N ASN A 394 -14.53 1.02 14.62
CA ASN A 394 -14.07 0.30 13.45
C ASN A 394 -13.39 1.26 12.47
N THR A 395 -12.07 1.36 12.57
CA THR A 395 -11.25 2.23 11.72
C THR A 395 -10.78 1.56 10.43
N SER A 396 -10.88 0.23 10.35
CA SER A 396 -10.44 -0.58 9.21
C SER A 396 -11.50 -1.62 8.85
N PRO A 397 -12.68 -1.20 8.38
CA PRO A 397 -13.84 -2.07 8.27
C PRO A 397 -13.71 -3.16 7.20
N TRP A 398 -12.71 -3.06 6.33
CA TRP A 398 -12.30 -4.07 5.35
C TRP A 398 -11.58 -5.29 5.97
N ASN A 399 -11.21 -5.26 7.26
CA ASN A 399 -10.52 -6.37 7.90
C ASN A 399 -11.46 -7.43 8.51
N TRP A 400 -10.95 -8.66 8.58
CA TRP A 400 -11.45 -9.77 9.39
C TRP A 400 -10.31 -10.74 9.71
N TYR A 401 -10.50 -11.54 10.75
CA TYR A 401 -9.61 -12.66 11.09
C TYR A 401 -10.41 -13.91 11.45
N ASP A 402 -9.72 -15.03 11.60
CA ASP A 402 -10.29 -16.25 12.17
C ASP A 402 -10.62 -16.01 13.65
N ALA A 403 -11.86 -16.30 14.06
CA ALA A 403 -12.28 -16.18 15.45
C ALA A 403 -11.49 -17.11 16.40
N ASN A 404 -10.83 -18.14 15.87
CA ASN A 404 -9.96 -19.04 16.61
C ASN A 404 -8.49 -18.58 16.65
N ASP A 405 -8.15 -17.42 16.05
CA ASP A 405 -6.80 -16.89 16.13
C ASP A 405 -6.41 -16.67 17.60
N PRO A 406 -5.21 -17.11 18.05
CA PRO A 406 -4.80 -16.95 19.44
C PRO A 406 -4.83 -15.50 19.95
N MET A 407 -4.73 -14.52 19.05
CA MET A 407 -4.73 -13.10 19.36
C MET A 407 -6.09 -12.43 19.13
N ALA A 408 -7.15 -13.18 18.75
CA ALA A 408 -8.47 -12.64 18.45
C ALA A 408 -9.12 -11.87 19.63
N GLY A 409 -8.70 -12.16 20.87
CA GLY A 409 -9.18 -11.45 22.06
C GLY A 409 -8.50 -10.09 22.31
N GLN A 410 -7.46 -9.73 21.56
CA GLN A 410 -6.70 -8.50 21.79
C GLN A 410 -7.31 -7.27 21.12
N ASP A 411 -8.13 -7.45 20.08
CA ASP A 411 -8.77 -6.36 19.32
C ASP A 411 -10.30 -6.55 19.24
N PRO A 412 -11.04 -6.44 20.36
CA PRO A 412 -12.47 -6.72 20.40
C PRO A 412 -13.31 -5.69 19.63
N SER A 413 -12.74 -4.53 19.28
CA SER A 413 -13.38 -3.45 18.51
C SER A 413 -13.20 -3.57 17.00
N ASN A 414 -12.19 -4.31 16.55
CA ASN A 414 -11.81 -4.41 15.15
C ASN A 414 -11.22 -5.81 14.91
N PRO A 415 -12.03 -6.74 14.35
CA PRO A 415 -12.57 -6.53 13.03
C PRO A 415 -13.98 -7.08 12.85
N ASN A 416 -14.54 -6.73 11.69
CA ASN A 416 -15.85 -7.17 11.25
C ASN A 416 -15.90 -8.68 10.97
N VAL A 417 -17.13 -9.19 10.83
CA VAL A 417 -17.34 -10.49 10.19
C VAL A 417 -17.00 -10.41 8.70
N LYS A 418 -16.47 -11.51 8.15
CA LYS A 418 -16.01 -11.60 6.75
C LYS A 418 -16.98 -11.00 5.73
N ALA A 419 -18.28 -11.26 5.84
CA ALA A 419 -19.27 -10.76 4.88
C ALA A 419 -19.30 -9.22 4.80
N THR A 420 -19.28 -8.54 5.96
CA THR A 420 -19.24 -7.08 6.02
C THR A 420 -17.90 -6.54 5.52
N SER A 421 -16.81 -7.19 5.88
CA SER A 421 -15.46 -6.80 5.43
C SER A 421 -15.31 -6.89 3.92
N MET A 422 -15.89 -7.94 3.31
CA MET A 422 -15.90 -8.11 1.85
C MET A 422 -16.66 -6.99 1.15
N ALA A 423 -17.79 -6.53 1.69
CA ALA A 423 -18.52 -5.38 1.13
C ALA A 423 -17.71 -4.07 1.22
N TRP A 424 -16.92 -3.90 2.29
CA TRP A 424 -15.97 -2.79 2.38
C TRP A 424 -14.81 -2.91 1.39
N ILE A 425 -14.30 -4.12 1.15
CA ILE A 425 -13.32 -4.35 0.07
C ILE A 425 -13.96 -4.06 -1.29
N ASP A 426 -15.22 -4.40 -1.53
CA ASP A 426 -15.91 -4.02 -2.77
C ASP A 426 -15.90 -2.50 -2.95
N THR A 427 -16.22 -1.75 -1.90
CA THR A 427 -16.16 -0.28 -1.90
C THR A 427 -14.75 0.23 -2.21
N VAL A 428 -13.74 -0.28 -1.50
CA VAL A 428 -12.33 0.07 -1.72
C VAL A 428 -11.91 -0.18 -3.16
N MET A 429 -12.16 -1.38 -3.69
CA MET A 429 -11.77 -1.77 -5.05
C MET A 429 -12.50 -0.91 -6.10
N THR A 430 -13.78 -0.61 -5.88
CA THR A 430 -14.57 0.24 -6.80
C THR A 430 -14.03 1.67 -6.83
N PHE A 431 -13.48 2.18 -5.72
CA PHE A 431 -12.82 3.49 -5.65
C PHE A 431 -11.43 3.50 -6.30
N ILE A 432 -10.58 2.54 -5.98
CA ILE A 432 -9.16 2.61 -6.37
C ILE A 432 -8.91 2.10 -7.80
N VAL A 433 -9.62 1.06 -8.25
CA VAL A 433 -9.30 0.38 -9.51
C VAL A 433 -9.47 1.28 -10.74
N PRO A 434 -10.54 2.10 -10.87
CA PRO A 434 -10.64 3.04 -11.98
C PRO A 434 -9.50 4.06 -12.01
N ARG A 435 -9.09 4.57 -10.83
CA ARG A 435 -8.00 5.54 -10.69
C ARG A 435 -6.63 4.91 -11.00
N MET A 436 -6.42 3.67 -10.56
CA MET A 436 -5.25 2.88 -10.97
C MET A 436 -5.20 2.71 -12.49
N ALA A 437 -6.34 2.46 -13.13
CA ALA A 437 -6.41 2.35 -14.58
C ALA A 437 -6.06 3.66 -15.29
N THR A 438 -6.52 4.81 -14.79
CA THR A 438 -6.12 6.14 -15.31
C THR A 438 -4.60 6.31 -15.29
N VAL A 439 -3.95 6.01 -14.17
CA VAL A 439 -2.48 6.11 -14.05
C VAL A 439 -1.78 5.16 -15.03
N LEU A 440 -2.26 3.93 -15.14
CA LEU A 440 -1.69 2.95 -16.07
C LEU A 440 -1.89 3.34 -17.54
N GLN A 441 -3.04 3.92 -17.89
CA GLN A 441 -3.34 4.42 -19.23
C GLN A 441 -2.42 5.57 -19.62
N ALA A 442 -2.09 6.47 -18.67
CA ALA A 442 -1.12 7.54 -18.90
C ALA A 442 0.27 7.00 -19.27
N GLU A 443 0.63 5.82 -18.75
CA GLU A 443 1.86 5.07 -19.09
C GLU A 443 1.70 4.17 -20.33
N GLY A 444 0.61 4.31 -21.09
CA GLY A 444 0.35 3.55 -22.31
C GLY A 444 -0.08 2.09 -22.08
N VAL A 445 -0.44 1.71 -20.86
CA VAL A 445 -1.00 0.39 -20.56
C VAL A 445 -2.47 0.35 -20.97
N ALA A 446 -2.86 -0.69 -21.69
CA ALA A 446 -4.25 -0.97 -22.05
C ALA A 446 -5.08 -1.45 -20.83
N ALA A 447 -5.29 -0.59 -19.84
CA ALA A 447 -6.20 -0.79 -18.73
C ALA A 447 -7.59 -0.20 -19.07
N GLY A 448 -8.69 -0.81 -18.63
CA GLY A 448 -10.04 -0.24 -18.79
C GLY A 448 -10.65 -0.31 -20.19
N ILE A 449 -11.64 0.55 -20.46
CA ILE A 449 -12.39 0.56 -21.73
C ILE A 449 -11.48 1.10 -22.82
N GLN A 450 -11.08 0.25 -23.76
CA GLN A 450 -10.62 0.76 -25.05
C GLN A 450 -11.85 1.03 -25.91
N GLU A 451 -12.10 2.31 -26.21
CA GLU A 451 -13.10 2.69 -27.19
C GLU A 451 -12.71 2.13 -28.56
N VAL A 452 -13.36 1.05 -28.97
CA VAL A 452 -13.25 0.56 -30.34
C VAL A 452 -14.17 1.42 -31.20
N THR A 453 -13.59 2.33 -31.98
CA THR A 453 -14.34 3.00 -33.05
C THR A 453 -14.56 1.98 -34.17
N LEU A 454 -15.76 1.41 -34.23
CA LEU A 454 -16.20 0.58 -35.36
C LEU A 454 -16.80 1.48 -36.45
N GLU A 455 -16.08 1.66 -37.55
CA GLU A 455 -16.65 2.27 -38.76
C GLU A 455 -17.46 1.24 -39.53
N LEU A 456 -18.78 1.17 -39.29
CA LEU A 456 -19.68 0.33 -40.09
C LEU A 456 -20.31 1.13 -41.22
N SER A 457 -20.11 0.67 -42.46
CA SER A 457 -20.88 1.15 -43.60
C SER A 457 -22.08 0.22 -43.83
N ILE A 458 -23.28 0.77 -43.67
CA ILE A 458 -24.54 0.03 -43.86
C ILE A 458 -25.30 0.61 -45.05
N TYR A 459 -25.54 -0.21 -46.07
CA TYR A 459 -26.34 0.20 -47.21
C TYR A 459 -27.37 -0.88 -47.62
N PRO A 460 -28.57 -0.47 -48.05
CA PRO A 460 -29.61 -1.40 -48.46
C PRO A 460 -29.27 -2.01 -49.83
N ASN A 461 -29.44 -3.34 -49.99
CA ASN A 461 -29.47 -3.96 -51.31
C ASN A 461 -30.91 -3.90 -51.86
N PRO A 462 -31.20 -3.04 -52.84
CA PRO A 462 -32.58 -2.81 -53.30
C PRO A 462 -33.17 -4.01 -54.07
N ALA A 463 -32.32 -4.91 -54.58
CA ALA A 463 -32.73 -6.00 -55.46
C ALA A 463 -33.07 -7.30 -54.72
N SER A 464 -32.51 -7.53 -53.53
CA SER A 464 -32.66 -8.79 -52.78
C SER A 464 -33.39 -8.63 -51.45
N GLY A 465 -33.67 -7.40 -51.02
CA GLY A 465 -34.23 -7.12 -49.69
C GLY A 465 -33.24 -7.31 -48.53
N LEU A 466 -31.99 -7.68 -48.82
CA LEU A 466 -30.91 -7.89 -47.86
C LEU A 466 -30.23 -6.56 -47.48
N LEU A 467 -29.57 -6.55 -46.32
CA LEU A 467 -28.68 -5.47 -45.89
C LEU A 467 -27.24 -5.87 -46.23
N HIS A 468 -26.41 -4.93 -46.69
CA HIS A 468 -24.96 -5.13 -46.73
C HIS A 468 -24.31 -4.36 -45.58
N ILE A 469 -23.35 -5.02 -44.95
CA ILE A 469 -22.57 -4.51 -43.84
C ILE A 469 -21.11 -4.68 -44.23
N GLU A 470 -20.39 -3.58 -44.30
CA GLU A 470 -18.94 -3.53 -44.44
C GLU A 470 -18.33 -2.98 -43.16
N SER A 471 -17.25 -3.60 -42.71
CA SER A 471 -16.44 -3.22 -41.53
C SER A 471 -15.05 -2.81 -41.93
#